data_AF-A0A3A4PIS5-F1
#
_entry.id   AF-A0A3A4PIS5-F1
#
_cell.length_a   1.000
_cell.length_b   1.000
_cell.length_c   1.000
_cell.angle_alpha   90.00
_cell.angle_beta   90.00
_cell.angle_gamma   90.00
#
_symmetry.space_group_name_H-M   'P 1'
#
loop_
_entity.id
_entity.type
_entity.pdbx_description
1 polymer ?
#
loop_
_entity_poly.entity_id
_entity_poly.type
_entity_poly.pdbx_seq_one_letter_code
_entity_poly.pdbx_strand_id
1 'polypeptide(L)'
;MVDLDITMENRIQMALTVISRFTHVVCAYLFGSQVDGTPDQWSDIDLAVFVEGMESWELHERATVAALVQKEVGDDVDVRFFPSQALTHHDPAGFAAWVITHGIKVIEIPEKGNSYEYHRNQENEPNRTPASHGGALELASRGRMRNGVSGMASGHPRREKKADRNRKG
;
A
#
# COMPACT_ATOMS: atom_id res chain seq x y z
N MET A 1 16.88 -31.45 4.58
CA MET A 1 15.71 -30.63 4.95
C MET A 1 16.30 -29.42 5.65
N VAL A 2 16.19 -28.24 5.06
CA VAL A 2 16.67 -27.00 5.69
C VAL A 2 15.71 -26.70 6.83
N ASP A 3 16.22 -26.61 8.06
CA ASP A 3 15.43 -26.19 9.22
C ASP A 3 15.22 -24.68 9.08
N LEU A 4 14.03 -24.27 8.68
CA LEU A 4 13.69 -22.85 8.65
C LEU A 4 13.53 -22.38 10.10
N ASP A 5 14.16 -21.26 10.44
CA ASP A 5 13.92 -20.61 11.73
C ASP A 5 12.43 -20.25 11.83
N ILE A 6 11.80 -20.55 12.96
CA ILE A 6 10.41 -20.18 13.30
C ILE A 6 10.16 -18.69 13.01
N THR A 7 11.17 -17.84 13.24
CA THR A 7 11.09 -16.40 12.94
C THR A 7 10.95 -16.15 11.44
N MET A 8 11.69 -16.88 10.60
CA MET A 8 11.61 -16.78 9.15
C MET A 8 10.27 -17.30 8.64
N GLU A 9 9.83 -18.46 9.10
CA GLU A 9 8.53 -19.02 8.71
C GLU A 9 7.38 -18.05 9.02
N ASN A 10 7.37 -17.45 10.21
CA ASN A 10 6.36 -16.46 10.60
C ASN A 10 6.36 -15.26 9.66
N ARG A 11 7.53 -14.76 9.26
CA ARG A 11 7.65 -13.61 8.37
C ARG A 11 7.23 -13.93 6.94
N ILE A 12 7.57 -15.11 6.46
CA ILE A 12 7.06 -15.63 5.18
C ILE A 12 5.53 -15.67 5.22
N GLN A 13 4.93 -16.24 6.27
CA GLN A 13 3.47 -16.31 6.41
C GLN A 13 2.82 -14.93 6.48
N MET A 14 3.42 -13.98 7.20
CA MET A 14 2.95 -12.60 7.25
C MET A 14 3.02 -11.93 5.87
N ALA A 15 4.11 -12.11 5.12
CA ALA A 15 4.27 -11.57 3.77
C ALA A 15 3.20 -12.13 2.82
N LEU A 16 2.99 -13.45 2.83
CA LEU A 16 1.95 -14.08 2.02
C LEU A 16 0.54 -13.63 2.41
N THR A 17 0.31 -13.37 3.69
CA THR A 17 -0.96 -12.81 4.18
C THR A 17 -1.19 -11.41 3.65
N VAL A 18 -0.16 -10.55 3.64
CA VAL A 18 -0.25 -9.19 3.06
C VAL A 18 -0.55 -9.26 1.56
N ILE A 19 0.17 -10.09 0.81
CA ILE A 19 -0.02 -10.25 -0.64
C ILE A 19 -1.42 -10.78 -0.97
N SER A 20 -1.93 -11.71 -0.16
CA SER A 20 -3.24 -12.33 -0.36
C SER A 20 -4.42 -11.36 -0.24
N ARG A 21 -4.20 -10.16 0.31
CA ARG A 21 -5.20 -9.08 0.33
C ARG A 21 -5.44 -8.48 -1.06
N PHE A 22 -4.48 -8.59 -1.96
CA PHE A 22 -4.50 -7.95 -3.29
C PHE A 22 -4.79 -8.95 -4.41
N THR A 23 -4.26 -10.18 -4.28
CA THR A 23 -4.40 -11.21 -5.30
C THR A 23 -4.41 -12.60 -4.68
N HIS A 24 -4.85 -13.59 -5.44
CA HIS A 24 -4.76 -14.98 -5.04
C HIS A 24 -3.32 -15.48 -5.23
N VAL A 25 -2.66 -15.85 -4.13
CA VAL A 25 -1.37 -16.54 -4.16
C VAL A 25 -1.60 -18.01 -4.48
N VAL A 26 -1.02 -18.48 -5.58
CA VAL A 26 -1.12 -19.88 -6.02
C VAL A 26 0.01 -20.71 -5.43
N CYS A 27 1.21 -20.14 -5.37
CA CYS A 27 2.39 -20.82 -4.85
C CYS A 27 3.44 -19.80 -4.40
N ALA A 28 4.26 -20.17 -3.43
CA ALA A 28 5.43 -19.39 -3.04
C ALA A 28 6.64 -20.29 -2.83
N TYR A 29 7.82 -19.73 -3.09
CA TYR A 29 9.10 -20.39 -2.89
C TYR A 29 10.04 -19.44 -2.15
N LEU A 30 10.70 -19.94 -1.11
CA LEU A 30 11.91 -19.33 -0.59
C LEU A 30 13.05 -19.67 -1.56
N PHE A 31 13.87 -18.70 -1.90
CA PHE A 31 15.06 -18.91 -2.73
C PHE A 31 16.25 -18.08 -2.20
N GLY A 32 17.32 -17.98 -2.99
CA GLY A 32 18.45 -17.11 -2.66
C GLY A 32 19.39 -17.70 -1.62
N SER A 33 20.05 -16.82 -0.86
CA SER A 33 21.10 -17.20 0.11
C SER A 33 20.58 -18.09 1.24
N GLN A 34 19.29 -17.98 1.57
CA GLN A 34 18.61 -18.81 2.56
C GLN A 34 18.45 -20.27 2.12
N VAL A 35 18.63 -20.57 0.83
CA VAL A 35 18.46 -21.93 0.27
C VAL A 35 19.77 -22.52 -0.26
N ASP A 36 20.56 -21.75 -0.99
CA ASP A 36 21.77 -22.23 -1.69
C ASP A 36 23.03 -21.43 -1.32
N GLY A 37 23.05 -20.86 -0.11
CA GLY A 37 24.13 -19.99 0.37
C GLY A 37 24.59 -20.28 1.81
N THR A 38 25.42 -19.39 2.34
CA THR A 38 25.74 -19.31 3.76
C THR A 38 25.05 -18.07 4.32
N PRO A 39 23.76 -18.17 4.69
CA PRO A 39 23.03 -17.02 5.20
C PRO A 39 23.69 -16.57 6.51
N ASP A 40 23.87 -15.27 6.64
CA ASP A 40 24.22 -14.62 7.90
C ASP A 40 22.97 -13.92 8.49
N GLN A 41 23.15 -13.33 9.67
CA GLN A 41 22.06 -12.65 10.39
C GLN A 41 21.52 -11.39 9.68
N TRP A 42 22.13 -10.96 8.57
CA TRP A 42 21.72 -9.82 7.76
C TRP A 42 21.25 -10.23 6.36
N SER A 43 21.14 -11.53 6.11
CA SER A 43 20.71 -12.06 4.82
C SER A 43 19.20 -11.88 4.67
N ASP A 44 18.81 -11.24 3.58
CA ASP A 44 17.41 -11.03 3.24
C ASP A 44 16.66 -12.37 3.05
N ILE A 45 15.33 -12.31 3.15
CA ILE A 45 14.39 -13.38 2.86
C ILE A 45 13.86 -13.16 1.44
N ASP A 46 14.40 -13.91 0.49
CA ASP A 46 14.01 -13.87 -0.92
C ASP A 46 12.79 -14.77 -1.19
N LEU A 47 11.63 -14.16 -1.49
CA LEU A 47 10.38 -14.85 -1.77
C LEU A 47 9.92 -14.69 -3.21
N ALA A 48 9.77 -15.81 -3.90
CA ALA A 48 9.16 -15.86 -5.21
C ALA A 48 7.69 -16.25 -5.06
N VAL A 49 6.78 -15.37 -5.50
CA VAL A 49 5.34 -15.52 -5.26
C VAL A 49 4.61 -15.56 -6.59
N PHE A 50 3.97 -16.69 -6.86
CA PHE A 50 3.19 -16.95 -8.06
C PHE A 50 1.74 -16.59 -7.80
N VAL A 51 1.21 -15.59 -8.48
CA VAL A 51 -0.12 -15.02 -8.22
C VAL A 51 -0.98 -14.98 -9.47
N GLU A 52 -2.29 -15.05 -9.28
CA GLU A 52 -3.25 -14.86 -10.37
C GLU A 52 -3.32 -13.38 -10.80
N GLY A 53 -3.62 -13.14 -12.08
CA GLY A 53 -3.87 -11.79 -12.60
C GLY A 53 -2.65 -10.85 -12.64
N MET A 54 -1.43 -11.33 -12.39
CA MET A 54 -0.23 -10.49 -12.39
C MET A 54 0.02 -9.76 -13.73
N GLU A 55 -0.49 -10.31 -14.83
CA GLU A 55 -0.27 -9.75 -16.18
C GLU A 55 -1.03 -8.45 -16.41
N SER A 56 -2.03 -8.18 -15.58
CA SER A 56 -2.70 -6.87 -15.56
C SER A 56 -2.06 -5.89 -14.58
N TRP A 57 -1.05 -6.31 -13.81
CA TRP A 57 -0.37 -5.42 -12.88
C TRP A 57 0.69 -4.61 -13.58
N GLU A 58 0.56 -3.30 -13.48
CA GLU A 58 1.58 -2.34 -13.84
C GLU A 58 2.75 -2.39 -12.85
N LEU A 59 3.91 -1.88 -13.26
CA LEU A 59 5.12 -1.87 -12.43
C LEU A 59 4.88 -1.16 -11.08
N HIS A 60 4.09 -0.10 -11.07
CA HIS A 60 3.80 0.65 -9.85
C HIS A 60 2.93 -0.14 -8.84
N GLU A 61 2.02 -1.00 -9.33
CA GLU A 61 1.19 -1.86 -8.47
C GLU A 61 2.07 -2.93 -7.81
N ARG A 62 2.96 -3.56 -8.59
CA ARG A 62 3.95 -4.52 -8.09
C ARG A 62 4.83 -3.89 -7.00
N ALA A 63 5.36 -2.70 -7.27
CA ALA A 63 6.19 -1.96 -6.32
C ALA A 63 5.42 -1.56 -5.05
N THR A 64 4.16 -1.16 -5.19
CA THR A 64 3.30 -0.79 -4.05
C THR A 64 3.06 -1.97 -3.12
N VAL A 65 2.75 -3.16 -3.68
CA VAL A 65 2.54 -4.36 -2.86
C VAL A 65 3.86 -4.81 -2.21
N ALA A 66 4.98 -4.80 -2.93
CA ALA A 66 6.29 -5.12 -2.37
C ALA A 66 6.67 -4.17 -1.21
N ALA A 67 6.50 -2.86 -1.40
CA ALA A 67 6.77 -1.87 -0.36
C ALA A 67 5.85 -2.03 0.85
N LEU A 68 4.59 -2.43 0.64
CA LEU A 68 3.67 -2.70 1.75
C LEU A 68 4.08 -3.94 2.55
N VAL A 69 4.53 -5.01 1.88
CA VAL A 69 5.10 -6.18 2.55
C VAL A 69 6.29 -5.76 3.41
N GLN A 70 7.24 -5.01 2.86
CA GLN A 70 8.40 -4.54 3.62
C GLN A 70 8.00 -3.68 4.82
N LYS A 71 7.02 -2.81 4.64
CA LYS A 71 6.50 -1.97 5.72
C LYS A 71 5.85 -2.78 6.86
N GLU A 72 5.11 -3.84 6.54
CA GLU A 72 4.37 -4.64 7.54
C GLU A 72 5.20 -5.77 8.16
N VAL A 73 6.20 -6.29 7.44
CA VAL A 73 6.91 -7.54 7.79
C VAL A 73 8.41 -7.34 8.06
N GLY A 74 8.98 -6.21 7.61
CA GLY A 74 10.40 -5.89 7.71
C GLY A 74 11.04 -5.72 6.32
N ASP A 75 12.07 -4.89 6.26
CA ASP A 75 12.74 -4.46 5.03
C ASP A 75 13.65 -5.54 4.41
N ASP A 76 14.04 -6.54 5.19
CA ASP A 76 14.79 -7.72 4.78
C ASP A 76 13.88 -8.84 4.19
N VAL A 77 12.68 -8.51 3.71
CA VAL A 77 11.87 -9.40 2.86
C VAL A 77 11.83 -8.84 1.44
N ASP A 78 12.45 -9.54 0.48
CA ASP A 78 12.36 -9.21 -0.95
C ASP A 78 11.33 -10.12 -1.63
N VAL A 79 10.36 -9.52 -2.33
CA VAL A 79 9.29 -10.25 -3.01
C VAL A 79 9.45 -10.13 -4.52
N ARG A 80 9.62 -11.27 -5.18
CA ARG A 80 9.59 -11.43 -6.63
C ARG A 80 8.27 -12.03 -7.06
N PHE A 81 7.43 -11.20 -7.66
CA PHE A 81 6.16 -11.65 -8.21
C PHE A 81 6.37 -12.39 -9.55
N PHE A 82 5.62 -13.46 -9.74
CA PHE A 82 5.48 -14.18 -11.00
C PHE A 82 4.00 -14.43 -11.31
N PRO A 83 3.62 -14.46 -12.59
CA PRO A 83 2.29 -14.91 -12.96
C PRO A 83 2.13 -16.39 -12.64
N SER A 84 0.96 -16.79 -12.16
CA SER A 84 0.66 -18.19 -11.83
C SER A 84 0.89 -19.14 -13.01
N GLN A 85 0.69 -18.67 -14.25
CA GLN A 85 0.97 -19.43 -15.46
C GLN A 85 2.44 -19.84 -15.60
N ALA A 86 3.38 -19.11 -14.99
CA ALA A 86 4.80 -19.50 -15.00
C ALA A 86 5.08 -20.80 -14.23
N LEU A 87 4.14 -21.30 -13.42
CA LEU A 87 4.26 -22.63 -12.81
C LEU A 87 4.23 -23.76 -13.85
N THR A 88 3.53 -23.56 -14.98
CA THR A 88 3.36 -24.56 -16.03
C THR A 88 3.93 -24.14 -17.39
N HIS A 89 4.12 -22.83 -17.62
CA HIS A 89 4.52 -22.23 -18.88
C HIS A 89 5.68 -21.22 -18.70
N HIS A 90 6.72 -21.60 -17.96
CA HIS A 90 7.95 -20.80 -17.87
C HIS A 90 8.92 -21.10 -19.03
N ASP A 91 9.76 -20.12 -19.35
CA ASP A 91 10.99 -20.37 -20.10
C ASP A 91 11.90 -21.27 -19.26
N PRO A 92 12.31 -22.47 -19.73
CA PRO A 92 13.21 -23.37 -19.00
C PRO A 92 14.56 -22.73 -18.63
N ALA A 93 15.02 -21.73 -19.38
CA ALA A 93 16.23 -20.97 -19.06
C ALA A 93 15.97 -19.71 -18.20
N GLY A 94 14.69 -19.47 -17.86
CA GLY A 94 14.25 -18.29 -17.13
C GLY A 94 14.36 -18.42 -15.62
N PHE A 95 14.26 -17.27 -14.95
CA PHE A 95 14.41 -17.21 -13.50
C PHE A 95 13.30 -17.96 -12.74
N ALA A 96 12.07 -17.97 -13.24
CA ALA A 96 10.97 -18.76 -12.66
C ALA A 96 11.28 -20.27 -12.66
N ALA A 97 11.86 -20.79 -13.74
CA ALA A 97 12.28 -22.20 -13.83
C ALA A 97 13.35 -22.52 -12.80
N TRP A 98 14.32 -21.62 -12.64
CA TRP A 98 15.37 -21.76 -11.64
C TRP A 98 14.79 -21.80 -10.22
N VAL A 99 13.92 -20.85 -9.86
CA VAL A 99 13.25 -20.83 -8.55
C VAL A 99 12.44 -22.10 -8.30
N ILE A 100 11.64 -22.56 -9.27
CA ILE A 100 10.82 -23.77 -9.12
C ILE A 100 11.69 -25.01 -8.87
N THR A 101 12.88 -25.05 -9.47
CA THR A 101 13.80 -26.18 -9.38
C THR A 101 14.64 -26.17 -8.11
N HIS A 102 15.11 -25.00 -7.66
CA HIS A 102 16.10 -24.87 -6.59
C HIS A 102 15.51 -24.32 -5.29
N GLY A 103 14.38 -23.61 -5.35
CA GLY A 103 13.74 -23.01 -4.19
C GLY A 103 13.02 -24.03 -3.30
N ILE A 104 12.80 -23.63 -2.04
CA ILE A 104 12.01 -24.41 -1.09
C ILE A 104 10.56 -23.94 -1.18
N LYS A 105 9.69 -24.84 -1.60
CA LYS A 105 8.25 -24.55 -1.68
C LYS A 105 7.68 -24.29 -0.29
N VAL A 106 6.99 -23.17 -0.14
CA VAL A 106 6.22 -22.85 1.07
C VAL A 106 4.90 -23.63 1.02
N ILE A 107 4.67 -24.47 2.03
CA ILE A 107 3.55 -25.44 2.04
C ILE A 107 2.22 -24.84 2.49
N GLU A 108 2.26 -23.79 3.30
CA GLU A 108 1.09 -23.08 3.78
C GLU A 108 0.96 -21.75 3.05
N ILE A 109 -0.08 -21.64 2.22
CA ILE A 109 -0.46 -20.41 1.56
C ILE A 109 -1.81 -19.99 2.17
N PRO A 110 -1.92 -18.80 2.77
CA PRO A 110 -3.20 -18.33 3.29
C PRO A 110 -4.21 -18.25 2.15
N GLU A 111 -5.44 -18.73 2.38
CA GLU A 111 -6.52 -18.49 1.43
C GLU A 111 -6.68 -16.98 1.21
N LYS A 112 -7.17 -16.59 0.03
CA LYS A 112 -7.52 -15.20 -0.25
C LYS A 112 -8.60 -14.76 0.74
N GLY A 113 -8.17 -14.16 1.85
CA GLY A 113 -9.04 -13.78 2.95
C GLY A 113 -10.05 -12.74 2.49
N ASN A 114 -11.33 -13.00 2.74
CA ASN A 114 -12.39 -12.00 2.71
C ASN A 114 -11.91 -10.77 3.46
N SER A 115 -11.87 -9.63 2.77
CA SER A 115 -11.52 -8.30 3.24
C SER A 115 -11.70 -8.10 4.75
N TYR A 116 -10.62 -8.28 5.53
CA TYR A 116 -10.55 -7.66 6.84
C TYR A 116 -10.31 -6.17 6.59
N GLU A 117 -11.28 -5.37 7.01
CA GLU A 117 -11.28 -3.91 7.02
C GLU A 117 -9.96 -3.37 7.59
N TYR A 118 -9.00 -3.07 6.73
CA TYR A 118 -7.85 -2.23 7.07
C TYR A 118 -7.80 -1.11 6.02
N HIS A 119 -8.44 0.00 6.39
CA HIS A 119 -8.55 1.30 5.69
C HIS A 119 -9.81 1.56 4.83
N ARG A 120 -10.99 1.58 5.48
CA ARG A 120 -12.05 2.56 5.19
C ARG A 120 -12.07 3.76 6.17
N ASN A 121 -11.10 3.85 7.09
CA ASN A 121 -11.09 4.83 8.17
C ASN A 121 -9.99 5.91 8.06
N GLN A 122 -9.47 6.20 6.87
CA GLN A 122 -8.55 7.35 6.68
C GLN A 122 -9.19 8.59 6.01
N GLU A 123 -10.50 8.58 5.74
CA GLU A 123 -11.21 9.76 5.18
C GLU A 123 -12.17 10.46 6.16
N ASN A 124 -12.16 10.13 7.45
CA ASN A 124 -12.99 10.81 8.46
C ASN A 124 -12.16 11.34 9.64
N GLU A 125 -11.21 12.25 9.36
CA GLU A 125 -10.77 13.22 10.37
C GLU A 125 -11.62 14.49 10.20
N PRO A 126 -12.52 14.83 11.14
CA PRO A 126 -13.23 16.10 11.11
C PRO A 126 -12.24 17.22 11.46
N ASN A 127 -12.02 18.08 10.47
CA ASN A 127 -11.66 19.50 10.57
C ASN A 127 -11.43 20.00 12.02
N ARG A 128 -10.19 19.87 12.52
CA ARG A 128 -9.81 20.50 13.80
C ARG A 128 -9.60 22.00 13.58
N THR A 129 -10.67 22.76 13.76
CA THR A 129 -10.60 24.19 14.10
C THR A 129 -10.12 24.32 15.55
N PRO A 130 -9.18 25.23 15.88
CA PRO A 130 -8.64 25.33 17.24
C PRO A 130 -9.65 26.01 18.17
N ALA A 131 -10.17 25.28 19.14
CA ALA A 131 -10.96 25.84 20.23
C ALA A 131 -10.05 26.33 21.35
N SER A 132 -10.05 27.65 21.49
CA SER A 132 -9.59 28.47 22.61
C SER A 132 -9.83 27.86 24.00
N HIS A 133 -8.82 27.91 24.85
CA HIS A 133 -8.94 27.71 26.29
C HIS A 133 -9.95 28.70 26.89
N GLY A 134 -10.94 28.16 27.59
CA GLY A 134 -11.86 28.93 28.42
C GLY A 134 -11.19 29.33 29.74
N GLY A 135 -11.08 30.65 29.95
CA GLY A 135 -11.00 31.25 31.27
C GLY A 135 -12.36 31.89 31.59
N ALA A 136 -13.16 31.22 32.41
CA ALA A 136 -14.40 31.78 32.94
C ALA A 136 -14.10 32.47 34.28
N LEU A 137 -14.18 33.80 34.30
CA LEU A 137 -14.32 34.61 35.51
C LEU A 137 -15.35 35.72 35.22
N GLU A 138 -16.52 35.50 35.80
CA GLU A 138 -17.18 36.46 36.71
C GLU A 138 -17.94 37.69 36.15
N LEU A 139 -19.24 37.68 36.48
CA LEU A 139 -20.15 38.77 36.85
C LEU A 139 -20.09 40.11 36.08
N ALA A 140 -21.20 40.47 35.43
CA ALA A 140 -22.13 41.49 35.94
C ALA A 140 -23.04 42.08 34.84
N SER A 141 -24.34 42.15 35.19
CA SER A 141 -25.22 43.32 35.03
C SER A 141 -25.65 43.83 33.65
N ARG A 142 -26.98 43.75 33.46
CA ARG A 142 -27.91 44.83 33.01
C ARG A 142 -27.62 45.56 31.69
N GLY A 143 -28.58 45.56 30.77
CA GLY A 143 -28.72 46.69 29.83
C GLY A 143 -29.56 46.45 28.58
N ARG A 144 -30.73 47.08 28.57
CA ARG A 144 -31.71 47.29 27.48
C ARG A 144 -31.16 47.95 26.19
N MET A 145 -32.01 47.88 25.14
CA MET A 145 -32.16 48.80 23.97
C MET A 145 -31.24 48.55 22.76
N ARG A 146 -31.55 48.86 21.49
CA ARG A 146 -32.74 49.01 20.62
C ARG A 146 -32.13 49.38 19.24
N ASN A 147 -32.75 48.93 18.15
CA ASN A 147 -32.84 49.54 16.79
C ASN A 147 -31.60 49.97 15.97
N GLY A 148 -31.70 49.81 14.63
CA GLY A 148 -30.89 50.56 13.65
C GLY A 148 -30.48 49.79 12.37
N VAL A 149 -31.40 49.40 11.47
CA VAL A 149 -31.66 49.96 10.10
C VAL A 149 -30.47 50.16 9.14
N SER A 150 -30.65 49.59 7.93
CA SER A 150 -30.33 50.11 6.58
C SER A 150 -28.94 49.94 5.93
N GLY A 151 -28.97 49.57 4.64
CA GLY A 151 -27.93 49.92 3.67
C GLY A 151 -27.83 49.02 2.43
N MET A 152 -28.53 49.38 1.35
CA MET A 152 -28.47 48.78 0.00
C MET A 152 -27.30 49.33 -0.85
N ALA A 153 -26.88 48.57 -1.88
CA ALA A 153 -26.46 48.97 -3.26
C ALA A 153 -25.42 47.96 -3.80
N SER A 154 -25.68 47.10 -4.80
CA SER A 154 -25.85 47.29 -6.26
C SER A 154 -24.59 47.78 -7.01
N GLY A 155 -24.20 47.04 -8.07
CA GLY A 155 -23.24 47.53 -9.08
C GLY A 155 -22.41 46.48 -9.82
N HIS A 156 -22.93 45.94 -10.93
CA HIS A 156 -22.15 45.36 -12.05
C HIS A 156 -21.76 46.49 -13.03
N PRO A 157 -20.62 46.41 -13.77
CA PRO A 157 -20.58 45.82 -15.13
C PRO A 157 -19.22 45.11 -15.47
N ARG A 158 -19.14 44.03 -16.27
CA ARG A 158 -19.25 43.84 -17.75
C ARG A 158 -18.06 44.37 -18.60
N ARG A 159 -17.26 43.44 -19.18
CA ARG A 159 -16.68 43.38 -20.57
C ARG A 159 -15.36 42.58 -20.59
N GLU A 160 -15.23 41.46 -21.31
CA GLU A 160 -15.08 41.20 -22.76
C GLU A 160 -13.63 41.22 -23.31
N LYS A 161 -13.27 40.10 -23.98
CA LYS A 161 -12.40 39.94 -25.18
C LYS A 161 -10.87 40.11 -24.97
N LYS A 162 -9.94 39.37 -25.60
CA LYS A 162 -9.83 38.56 -26.85
C LYS A 162 -8.52 37.73 -26.75
N ALA A 163 -8.43 36.52 -27.35
CA ALA A 163 -7.54 36.11 -28.49
C ALA A 163 -6.14 36.78 -28.54
N ASP A 164 -5.00 36.13 -28.84
CA ASP A 164 -4.71 35.24 -29.98
C ASP A 164 -3.25 34.70 -29.89
N ARG A 165 -2.99 33.54 -30.53
CA ARG A 165 -1.76 33.05 -31.23
C ARG A 165 -0.31 33.29 -30.74
N ASN A 166 0.47 32.20 -30.68
CA ASN A 166 1.59 31.85 -31.61
C ASN A 166 2.25 30.53 -31.12
N ARG A 167 2.33 29.40 -31.84
CA ARG A 167 2.94 29.02 -33.14
C ARG A 167 4.49 28.99 -33.14
N LYS A 168 4.99 27.74 -33.03
CA LYS A 168 6.20 27.10 -33.57
C LYS A 168 7.27 27.98 -34.22
N GLY A 169 8.50 27.82 -33.74
CA GLY A 169 9.75 27.84 -34.48
C GLY A 169 10.52 26.59 -34.10
#